data_AF-A0A941IJ51-F1
#
_entry.id   AF-A0A941IJ51-F1
#
_cell.length_a   1.000
_cell.length_b   1.000
_cell.length_c   1.000
_cell.angle_alpha   90.00
_cell.angle_beta   90.00
_cell.angle_gamma   90.00
#
_symmetry.space_group_name_H-M   'P 1'
#
loop_
_entity.id
_entity.type
_entity.pdbx_description
1 polymer ?
#
loop_
_entity_poly.entity_id
_entity_poly.type
_entity_poly.pdbx_seq_one_letter_code
_entity_poly.pdbx_strand_id
1 'polypeptide(L)'
;DLKGIISPTTVGIKAAAQYLDGSQYKGKVLLTGLGTPNDMRAYVKDGTVEAFELWDPAKLGELAAYAAVALASGQITGAAGQSFKAGSLGSFTVGANGVVTLGQPIVFDSTNISQFNF
;
A
#
# COMPACT_ATOMS: atom_id res chain seq x y z
N ASP A 1 -7.44 -20.54 20.68
CA ASP A 1 -7.65 -20.57 19.22
C ASP A 1 -7.11 -19.33 18.54
N LEU A 2 -6.45 -19.50 17.40
CA LEU A 2 -5.93 -18.40 16.58
C LEU A 2 -7.09 -17.58 16.01
N LYS A 3 -7.03 -16.25 16.13
CA LYS A 3 -8.09 -15.34 15.65
C LYS A 3 -7.76 -14.67 14.32
N GLY A 4 -6.48 -14.50 14.01
CA GLY A 4 -6.08 -13.97 12.72
C GLY A 4 -4.59 -14.10 12.44
N ILE A 5 -4.25 -13.80 11.19
CA ILE A 5 -2.89 -13.78 10.64
C ILE A 5 -2.65 -12.38 10.06
N ILE A 6 -1.51 -11.78 10.43
CA ILE A 6 -1.02 -10.53 9.85
C ILE A 6 0.21 -10.87 9.02
N SER A 7 0.11 -10.73 7.70
CA SER A 7 1.19 -11.06 6.78
C SER A 7 1.70 -9.81 6.05
N PRO A 8 2.74 -9.12 6.56
CA PRO A 8 3.28 -7.89 5.96
C PRO A 8 4.18 -8.19 4.74
N THR A 9 3.72 -9.04 3.84
CA THR A 9 4.40 -9.49 2.63
C THR A 9 3.36 -9.95 1.62
N THR A 10 3.51 -9.49 0.37
CA THR A 10 2.59 -9.80 -0.73
C THR A 10 2.54 -11.29 -1.05
N VAL A 11 3.69 -11.97 -0.99
CA VAL A 11 3.76 -13.43 -1.17
C VAL A 11 3.09 -14.15 0.00
N GLY A 12 3.36 -13.71 1.23
CA GLY A 12 2.84 -14.36 2.42
C GLY A 12 1.32 -14.25 2.53
N ILE A 13 0.74 -13.07 2.25
CA ILE A 13 -0.70 -12.87 2.38
C ILE A 13 -1.47 -13.67 1.32
N LYS A 14 -0.92 -13.74 0.10
CA LYS A 14 -1.50 -14.55 -0.98
C LYS A 14 -1.49 -16.04 -0.63
N ALA A 15 -0.36 -16.55 -0.12
CA ALA A 15 -0.25 -17.94 0.29
C ALA A 15 -1.19 -18.29 1.46
N ALA A 16 -1.30 -17.39 2.45
CA ALA A 16 -2.23 -17.56 3.56
C ALA A 16 -3.69 -17.54 3.09
N ALA A 17 -4.05 -16.64 2.17
CA ALA A 17 -5.40 -16.55 1.61
C ALA A 17 -5.75 -17.82 0.83
N GLN A 18 -4.85 -18.31 -0.02
CA GLN A 18 -5.01 -19.57 -0.74
C GLN A 18 -5.28 -20.75 0.19
N TYR A 19 -4.53 -20.86 1.29
CA TYR A 19 -4.77 -21.90 2.28
C TYR A 19 -6.12 -21.74 2.98
N LEU A 20 -6.43 -20.53 3.47
CA LEU A 20 -7.66 -20.28 4.21
C LEU A 20 -8.89 -20.56 3.34
N ASP A 21 -8.90 -20.10 2.09
CA ASP A 21 -9.99 -20.25 1.13
C ASP A 21 -10.42 -21.72 0.95
N GLY A 22 -9.44 -22.63 0.82
CA GLY A 22 -9.68 -24.07 0.67
C GLY A 22 -9.80 -24.87 1.97
N SER A 23 -9.70 -24.23 3.14
CA SER A 23 -9.61 -24.92 4.42
C SER A 23 -10.88 -24.82 5.26
N GLN A 24 -10.98 -25.68 6.28
CA GLN A 24 -11.99 -25.59 7.34
C GLN A 24 -11.91 -24.31 8.20
N TYR A 25 -10.90 -23.47 7.99
CA TYR A 25 -10.67 -22.22 8.72
C TYR A 25 -11.21 -20.98 8.00
N LYS A 26 -11.72 -21.10 6.77
CA LYS A 26 -12.40 -19.99 6.07
C LYS A 26 -13.49 -19.39 6.95
N GLY A 27 -13.48 -18.07 7.11
CA GLY A 27 -14.42 -17.33 7.96
C GLY A 27 -14.24 -17.51 9.47
N LYS A 28 -13.26 -18.33 9.92
CA LYS A 28 -12.95 -18.53 11.35
C LYS A 28 -11.67 -17.82 11.78
N VAL A 29 -10.68 -17.77 10.89
CA VAL A 29 -9.40 -17.08 11.10
C VAL A 29 -9.35 -15.89 10.14
N LEU A 30 -9.22 -14.69 10.68
CA LEU A 30 -9.08 -13.47 9.89
C LEU A 30 -7.71 -13.39 9.23
N LEU A 31 -7.63 -12.77 8.06
CA LEU A 31 -6.37 -12.53 7.37
C LEU A 31 -6.29 -11.08 6.93
N THR A 32 -5.17 -10.43 7.25
CA THR A 32 -4.81 -9.11 6.75
C THR A 32 -3.30 -9.00 6.55
N GLY A 33 -2.82 -7.86 6.04
CA GLY A 33 -1.40 -7.63 5.77
C GLY A 33 -1.17 -6.77 4.54
N LEU A 34 -0.08 -7.03 3.82
CA LEU A 34 0.31 -6.26 2.64
C LEU A 34 0.18 -7.10 1.38
N GLY A 35 -0.68 -6.71 0.44
CA GLY A 35 -1.01 -7.48 -0.77
C GLY A 35 -1.23 -6.59 -1.99
N THR A 36 -1.06 -7.11 -3.20
CA THR A 36 -1.45 -6.36 -4.42
C THR A 36 -2.94 -6.55 -4.70
N PRO A 37 -3.66 -5.49 -5.13
CA PRO A 37 -5.07 -5.59 -5.50
C PRO A 37 -5.40 -6.70 -6.48
N ASN A 38 -4.52 -6.98 -7.45
CA ASN A 38 -4.75 -8.03 -8.43
C ASN A 38 -4.68 -9.43 -7.83
N ASP A 39 -3.67 -9.73 -7.01
CA ASP A 39 -3.52 -11.05 -6.38
C ASP A 39 -4.60 -11.31 -5.33
N MET A 40 -5.07 -10.28 -4.64
CA MET A 40 -6.01 -10.40 -3.53
C MET A 40 -7.48 -10.33 -3.95
N ARG A 41 -7.78 -9.93 -5.20
CA ARG A 41 -9.14 -9.65 -5.67
C ARG A 41 -10.12 -10.81 -5.48
N ALA A 42 -9.68 -12.03 -5.80
CA ALA A 42 -10.53 -13.22 -5.66
C ALA A 42 -10.91 -13.45 -4.20
N TYR A 43 -9.92 -13.40 -3.30
CA TYR A 43 -10.09 -13.65 -1.87
C TYR A 43 -10.91 -12.58 -1.14
N VAL A 44 -10.86 -11.33 -1.63
CA VAL A 44 -11.77 -10.28 -1.14
C VAL A 44 -13.20 -10.52 -1.61
N LYS A 45 -13.39 -10.90 -2.88
CA LYS A 45 -14.72 -11.16 -3.44
C LYS A 45 -15.40 -12.41 -2.87
N ASP A 46 -14.64 -13.43 -2.51
CA ASP A 46 -15.16 -14.69 -1.95
C ASP A 46 -15.27 -14.68 -0.41
N GLY A 47 -14.88 -13.58 0.24
CA GLY A 47 -14.97 -13.37 1.68
C GLY A 47 -13.85 -14.02 2.51
N THR A 48 -12.81 -14.58 1.89
CA THR A 48 -11.64 -15.11 2.62
C THR A 48 -10.84 -13.99 3.28
N VAL A 49 -10.75 -12.82 2.65
CA VAL A 49 -10.05 -11.63 3.17
C VAL A 49 -11.03 -10.46 3.20
N GLU A 50 -11.22 -9.83 4.36
CA GLU A 50 -12.11 -8.67 4.47
C GLU A 50 -11.42 -7.40 3.96
N ALA A 51 -10.20 -7.14 4.44
CA ALA A 51 -9.40 -5.99 4.05
C ALA A 51 -7.89 -6.25 4.22
N PHE A 52 -7.09 -5.59 3.39
CA PHE A 52 -5.64 -5.55 3.47
C PHE A 52 -5.12 -4.17 3.03
N GLU A 53 -3.83 -3.93 3.15
CA GLU A 53 -3.24 -2.62 2.83
C GLU A 53 -2.14 -2.71 1.77
N LEU A 54 -1.91 -1.61 1.04
CA LEU A 54 -0.69 -1.34 0.28
C LEU A 54 -0.64 0.16 -0.06
N TRP A 55 0.02 0.55 -1.14
CA TRP A 55 0.06 1.91 -1.67
C TRP A 55 -0.01 1.88 -3.19
N ASP A 56 -0.31 3.02 -3.79
CA ASP A 56 -0.31 3.19 -5.24
C ASP A 56 1.14 3.42 -5.74
N PRO A 57 1.74 2.45 -6.47
CA PRO A 57 3.10 2.57 -6.96
C PRO A 57 3.25 3.68 -8.02
N ALA A 58 2.19 4.03 -8.76
CA ALA A 58 2.24 5.10 -9.75
C ALA A 58 2.41 6.46 -9.07
N LYS A 59 1.65 6.70 -7.98
CA LYS A 59 1.80 7.93 -7.18
C LYS A 59 3.16 8.01 -6.50
N LEU A 60 3.70 6.88 -6.03
CA LEU A 60 5.04 6.84 -5.44
C LEU A 60 6.11 7.22 -6.47
N GLY A 61 6.01 6.70 -7.70
CA GLY A 61 6.92 7.05 -8.80
C GLY A 61 6.81 8.52 -9.22
N GLU A 62 5.59 9.06 -9.32
CA GLU A 62 5.34 10.48 -9.61
C GLU A 62 5.99 11.38 -8.54
N LEU A 63 5.75 11.09 -7.25
CA LEU A 63 6.36 11.83 -6.16
C LEU A 63 7.89 11.79 -6.21
N ALA A 64 8.47 10.61 -6.49
CA ALA A 64 9.92 10.46 -6.60
C ALA A 64 10.50 11.31 -7.74
N ALA A 65 9.82 11.36 -8.90
CA ALA A 65 10.24 12.20 -10.02
C ALA A 65 10.21 13.70 -9.67
N TYR A 66 9.14 14.17 -9.03
CA TYR A 66 9.05 15.57 -8.58
C TYR A 66 10.12 15.90 -7.53
N ALA A 67 10.37 15.00 -6.58
CA ALA A 67 11.43 15.19 -5.59
C ALA A 67 12.82 15.29 -6.23
N ALA A 68 13.10 14.42 -7.22
CA ALA A 68 14.36 14.43 -7.95
C ALA A 68 14.57 15.75 -8.73
N VAL A 69 13.52 16.25 -9.40
CA VAL A 69 13.56 17.54 -10.10
C VAL A 69 13.75 18.71 -9.13
N ALA A 70 13.04 18.72 -8.00
CA ALA A 70 13.17 19.76 -6.98
C ALA A 70 14.59 19.80 -6.39
N LEU A 71 15.22 18.64 -6.19
CA LEU A 71 16.61 18.56 -5.73
C LEU A 71 17.60 19.02 -6.81
N ALA A 72 17.46 18.52 -8.04
CA ALA A 72 18.39 18.83 -9.15
C ALA A 72 18.33 20.32 -9.57
N SER A 73 17.17 20.95 -9.45
CA SER A 73 16.97 22.38 -9.73
C SER A 73 17.40 23.30 -8.58
N GLY A 74 17.76 22.75 -7.42
CA GLY A 74 18.11 23.53 -6.24
C GLY A 74 16.91 24.15 -5.50
N GLN A 75 15.67 23.78 -5.85
CA GLN A 75 14.47 24.20 -5.11
C GLN A 75 14.50 23.69 -3.66
N ILE A 76 15.00 22.47 -3.46
CA ILE A 76 15.28 21.89 -2.15
C ILE A 76 16.72 21.36 -2.14
N THR A 77 17.28 21.21 -0.95
CA THR A 77 18.60 20.59 -0.73
C THR A 77 18.50 19.20 -0.11
N GLY A 78 17.29 18.77 0.25
CA GLY A 78 17.04 17.54 1.03
C GLY A 78 17.12 17.75 2.54
N ALA A 79 17.23 19.00 3.00
CA ALA A 79 17.19 19.33 4.42
C ALA A 79 15.76 19.21 4.97
N ALA A 80 15.64 18.64 6.18
CA ALA A 80 14.36 18.49 6.85
C ALA A 80 13.63 19.85 7.01
N GLY A 81 12.32 19.84 6.84
CA GLY A 81 11.46 21.02 6.91
C GLY A 81 11.28 21.77 5.58
N GLN A 82 12.13 21.52 4.57
CA GLN A 82 11.91 22.06 3.23
C GLN A 82 10.66 21.44 2.59
N SER A 83 9.96 22.19 1.73
CA SER A 83 8.77 21.70 1.04
C SER A 83 8.83 21.97 -0.45
N PHE A 84 8.20 21.11 -1.24
CA PHE A 84 8.08 21.22 -2.69
C PHE A 84 6.70 20.76 -3.15
N LYS A 85 6.30 21.17 -4.37
CA LYS A 85 5.05 20.74 -4.99
C LYS A 85 5.30 19.55 -5.91
N ALA A 86 4.44 18.53 -5.82
CA ALA A 86 4.48 17.33 -6.66
C ALA A 86 3.20 17.25 -7.52
N GLY A 87 3.07 18.15 -8.51
CA GLY A 87 1.97 18.12 -9.46
C GLY A 87 0.59 18.12 -8.80
N SER A 88 -0.24 17.15 -9.17
CA SER A 88 -1.59 16.96 -8.61
C SER A 88 -1.61 16.31 -7.23
N LEU A 89 -0.49 15.71 -6.80
CA LEU A 89 -0.36 15.09 -5.48
C LEU A 89 -0.27 16.12 -4.34
N GLY A 90 -0.02 17.40 -4.66
CA GLY A 90 -0.01 18.49 -3.69
C GLY A 90 1.39 18.87 -3.20
N SER A 91 1.47 19.31 -1.94
CA SER A 91 2.72 19.76 -1.31
C SER A 91 3.27 18.69 -0.38
N PHE A 92 4.57 18.45 -0.45
CA PHE A 92 5.28 17.49 0.39
C PHE A 92 6.41 18.17 1.14
N THR A 93 6.68 17.69 2.34
CA THR A 93 7.74 18.17 3.22
C THR A 93 8.81 17.10 3.36
N VAL A 94 10.06 17.52 3.26
CA VAL A 94 11.23 16.69 3.54
C VAL A 94 11.30 16.45 5.04
N GLY A 95 11.22 15.19 5.44
CA GLY A 95 11.34 14.75 6.82
C GLY A 95 12.79 14.54 7.25
N ALA A 96 12.96 13.88 8.38
CA ALA A 96 14.27 13.48 8.88
C ALA A 96 15.00 12.60 7.85
N ASN A 97 16.33 12.74 7.78
CA ASN A 97 17.20 11.98 6.87
C ASN A 97 16.79 12.08 5.38
N GLY A 98 16.15 13.19 4.97
CA GLY A 98 15.75 13.40 3.59
C GLY A 98 14.52 12.59 3.15
N VAL A 99 13.80 11.96 4.09
CA VAL A 99 12.65 11.09 3.76
C VAL A 99 11.43 11.92 3.38
N VAL A 100 10.85 11.66 2.21
CA VAL A 100 9.55 12.22 1.79
C VAL A 100 8.52 11.09 1.82
N THR A 101 7.43 11.28 2.56
CA THR A 101 6.39 10.24 2.75
C THR A 101 5.22 10.49 1.81
N LEU A 102 4.83 9.47 1.02
CA LEU A 102 3.69 9.58 0.10
C LEU A 102 2.35 9.80 0.84
N GLY A 103 2.18 9.13 1.97
CA GLY A 103 0.97 9.22 2.78
C GLY A 103 0.69 7.91 3.52
N GLN A 104 -0.52 7.80 4.06
CA GLN A 104 -1.01 6.55 4.67
C GLN A 104 -1.21 5.47 3.61
N PRO A 105 -1.03 4.18 3.97
CA PRO A 105 -1.45 3.07 3.12
C PRO A 105 -2.93 3.16 2.72
N ILE A 106 -3.25 2.61 1.56
CA ILE A 106 -4.61 2.42 1.07
C ILE A 106 -5.12 1.11 1.67
N VAL A 107 -6.27 1.18 2.35
CA VAL A 107 -7.04 -0.01 2.74
C VAL A 107 -7.81 -0.49 1.51
N PHE A 108 -7.55 -1.71 1.07
CA PHE A 108 -8.28 -2.37 0.00
C PHE A 108 -9.33 -3.31 0.57
N ASP A 109 -10.57 -3.11 0.15
CA ASP A 109 -11.71 -3.92 0.54
C ASP A 109 -12.67 -4.12 -0.66
N SER A 110 -13.82 -4.75 -0.43
CA SER A 110 -14.81 -5.02 -1.47
C SER A 110 -15.35 -3.75 -2.17
N THR A 111 -15.24 -2.58 -1.55
CA THR A 111 -15.77 -1.30 -2.07
C THR A 111 -14.85 -0.65 -3.09
N ASN A 112 -13.53 -0.85 -2.99
CA ASN A 112 -12.55 -0.13 -3.80
C ASN A 112 -11.58 -1.03 -4.59
N ILE A 113 -11.45 -2.32 -4.28
CA ILE A 113 -10.43 -3.19 -4.88
C ILE A 113 -10.51 -3.28 -6.42
N SER A 114 -11.70 -3.04 -6.98
CA SER A 114 -11.89 -3.06 -8.44
C SER A 114 -11.38 -1.81 -9.16
N GLN A 115 -11.05 -0.74 -8.43
CA GLN A 115 -10.55 0.53 -8.97
C GLN A 115 -9.04 0.51 -9.26
N PHE A 116 -8.33 -0.52 -8.77
CA PHE A 116 -6.89 -0.63 -8.88
C PHE A 116 -6.49 -1.82 -9.76
N ASN A 117 -5.35 -1.70 -10.46
CA ASN A 117 -4.85 -2.72 -11.38
C ASN A 117 -3.32 -2.81 -11.30
N PHE A 118 -2.84 -3.36 -10.19
CA PHE A 118 -1.44 -3.73 -9.96
C PHE A 118 -1.35 -4.86 -8.93
#